data_AF-A0A7W1Z9K1-F1
#
_entry.id   AF-A0A7W1Z9K1-F1
#
_cell.length_a   1.000
_cell.length_b   1.000
_cell.length_c   1.000
_cell.angle_alpha   90.00
_cell.angle_beta   90.00
_cell.angle_gamma   90.00
#
_symmetry.space_group_name_H-M   'P 1'
#
loop_
_entity.id
_entity.type
_entity.pdbx_description
1 polymer ?
#
loop_
_entity_poly.entity_id
_entity_poly.type
_entity_poly.pdbx_seq_one_letter_code
_entity_poly.pdbx_strand_id
1 'polypeptide(L)'
;MAKSAATASSRYRVRAIRSGDWWAIEFPDVDDRIHSQARRLEQVPAMAADAITMWYADEDERRVSPDDIDVQAVLPDELEEVLRRARLEREHATAAAATAAAAFSDAVTAVTNAGLPTRDAGHLLGVSHQYAAKVGAAAKART
;
A
#
# COMPACT_ATOMS: atom_id res chain seq x y z
N MET A 1 -7.96 -35.21 14.87
CA MET A 1 -7.33 -33.93 15.23
C MET A 1 -8.18 -32.83 14.60
N ALA A 2 -8.69 -31.90 15.40
CA ALA A 2 -9.69 -30.94 14.96
C ALA A 2 -9.04 -29.92 13.99
N LYS A 3 -9.44 -29.95 12.71
CA LYS A 3 -9.20 -28.85 11.77
C LYS A 3 -9.96 -27.64 12.29
N SER A 4 -9.24 -26.64 12.80
CA SER A 4 -9.87 -25.41 13.29
C SER A 4 -10.49 -24.68 12.10
N ALA A 5 -11.82 -24.60 12.10
CA ALA A 5 -12.57 -23.84 11.12
C ALA A 5 -12.26 -22.35 11.28
N ALA A 6 -11.49 -21.81 10.34
CA ALA A 6 -11.35 -20.37 10.13
C ALA A 6 -12.73 -19.74 9.95
N THR A 7 -13.19 -18.99 10.95
CA THR A 7 -14.41 -18.17 10.89
C THR A 7 -14.03 -16.78 10.33
N ALA A 8 -14.99 -16.15 9.63
CA ALA A 8 -14.93 -14.85 8.95
C ALA A 8 -13.78 -13.92 9.39
N SER A 9 -12.81 -13.69 8.50
CA SER A 9 -11.59 -12.84 8.61
C SER A 9 -10.24 -13.56 8.85
N SER A 10 -10.16 -14.88 8.71
CA SER A 10 -8.83 -15.54 8.70
C SER A 10 -8.29 -15.57 7.26
N ARG A 11 -7.40 -14.64 6.93
CA ARG A 11 -6.63 -14.70 5.67
C ARG A 11 -5.64 -15.87 5.74
N TYR A 12 -5.47 -16.59 4.64
CA TYR A 12 -4.43 -17.61 4.52
C TYR A 12 -3.09 -16.95 4.29
N ARG A 13 -2.15 -17.16 5.23
CA ARG A 13 -0.78 -16.68 5.06
C ARG A 13 -0.03 -17.62 4.11
N VAL A 14 0.67 -17.05 3.14
CA VAL A 14 1.59 -17.78 2.26
C VAL A 14 2.95 -17.11 2.25
N ARG A 15 4.01 -17.91 2.12
CA ARG A 15 5.37 -17.41 1.92
C ARG A 15 5.75 -17.52 0.46
N ALA A 16 6.13 -16.41 -0.15
CA ALA A 16 6.66 -16.36 -1.50
C ALA A 16 8.18 -16.28 -1.45
N ILE A 17 8.87 -17.31 -1.94
CA ILE A 17 10.33 -17.43 -1.93
C ILE A 17 10.83 -17.39 -3.36
N ARG A 18 11.83 -16.53 -3.63
CA ARG A 18 12.42 -16.47 -4.97
C ARG A 18 13.21 -17.75 -5.27
N SER A 19 12.86 -18.42 -6.36
CA SER A 19 13.52 -19.63 -6.87
C SER A 19 13.79 -19.49 -8.37
N GLY A 20 15.01 -19.11 -8.72
CA GLY A 20 15.38 -18.76 -10.11
C GLY A 20 14.49 -17.63 -10.66
N ASP A 21 13.77 -17.94 -11.74
CA ASP A 21 12.85 -17.00 -12.40
C ASP A 21 11.41 -17.02 -11.84
N TRP A 22 11.17 -17.80 -10.79
CA TRP A 22 9.85 -18.01 -10.21
C TRP A 22 9.80 -17.63 -8.73
N TRP A 23 8.59 -17.45 -8.24
CA TRP A 23 8.24 -17.43 -6.83
C TRP A 23 7.64 -18.78 -6.47
N ALA A 24 8.31 -19.53 -5.60
CA ALA A 24 7.72 -20.69 -4.95
C ALA A 24 6.78 -20.22 -3.84
N ILE A 25 5.61 -20.84 -3.73
CA ILE A 25 4.59 -20.47 -2.75
C ILE A 25 4.47 -21.61 -1.75
N GLU A 26 4.73 -21.30 -0.48
CA GLU A 26 4.57 -22.21 0.65
C GLU A 26 3.35 -21.82 1.49
N PHE A 27 2.67 -22.81 2.07
CA PHE A 27 1.40 -22.66 2.76
C PHE A 27 1.51 -23.11 4.24
N PRO A 28 2.23 -22.36 5.09
CA PRO A 28 2.59 -22.78 6.45
C PRO A 28 1.39 -23.10 7.35
N ASP A 29 0.24 -22.48 7.08
CA ASP A 29 -0.97 -22.62 7.90
C ASP A 29 -2.01 -23.58 7.26
N VAL A 30 -1.69 -24.23 6.12
CA VAL A 30 -2.61 -25.13 5.39
C VAL A 30 -2.11 -26.57 5.43
N ASP A 31 -1.04 -26.88 4.69
CA ASP A 31 -0.40 -28.19 4.59
C ASP A 31 0.98 -28.01 3.92
N ASP A 32 1.94 -28.88 4.19
CA ASP A 32 3.29 -28.80 3.60
C ASP A 32 3.38 -29.43 2.19
N ARG A 33 2.37 -30.20 1.77
CA ARG A 33 2.31 -30.90 0.47
C ARG A 33 1.67 -30.09 -0.65
N ILE A 34 1.01 -28.98 -0.31
CA ILE A 34 0.46 -28.07 -1.30
C ILE A 34 1.60 -27.22 -1.88
N HIS A 35 1.69 -27.21 -3.19
CA HIS A 35 2.72 -26.49 -3.92
C HIS A 35 2.09 -25.66 -5.02
N SER A 36 2.53 -24.41 -5.14
CA SER A 36 2.15 -23.51 -6.22
C SER A 36 3.32 -22.58 -6.53
N GLN A 37 3.26 -21.90 -7.67
CA GLN A 37 4.31 -20.99 -8.09
C GLN A 37 3.79 -19.91 -9.03
N ALA A 38 4.50 -18.79 -9.09
CA ALA A 38 4.17 -17.68 -9.98
C ALA A 38 5.41 -17.01 -10.58
N ARG A 39 5.31 -16.39 -11.76
CA ARG A 39 6.45 -15.65 -12.34
C ARG A 39 6.64 -14.29 -11.69
N ARG A 40 5.54 -13.65 -11.29
CA ARG A 40 5.52 -12.32 -10.67
C ARG A 40 4.84 -12.39 -9.31
N LEU A 41 5.33 -11.60 -8.36
CA LEU A 41 4.84 -11.61 -6.98
C LEU A 41 3.35 -11.23 -6.90
N GLU A 42 2.88 -10.33 -7.76
CA GLU A 42 1.48 -9.92 -7.88
C GLU A 42 0.51 -11.08 -8.23
N GLN A 43 1.01 -12.17 -8.81
CA GLN A 43 0.21 -13.33 -9.20
C GLN A 43 0.05 -14.35 -8.06
N VAL A 44 0.87 -14.23 -7.01
CA VAL A 44 0.87 -15.17 -5.87
C VAL A 44 -0.51 -15.31 -5.22
N PRO A 45 -1.29 -14.24 -4.98
CA PRO A 45 -2.62 -14.38 -4.38
C PRO A 45 -3.56 -15.28 -5.19
N ALA A 46 -3.60 -15.13 -6.51
CA ALA A 46 -4.43 -15.95 -7.37
C ALA A 46 -3.97 -17.42 -7.38
N MET A 47 -2.66 -17.63 -7.57
CA MET A 47 -2.07 -18.97 -7.61
C MET A 47 -2.19 -19.73 -6.27
N ALA A 48 -2.19 -19.00 -5.15
CA ALA A 48 -2.40 -19.55 -3.82
C ALA A 48 -3.87 -19.90 -3.57
N ALA A 49 -4.80 -19.01 -3.92
CA ALA A 49 -6.23 -19.24 -3.76
C ALA A 49 -6.71 -20.46 -4.56
N ASP A 50 -6.24 -20.62 -5.80
CA ASP A 50 -6.54 -21.79 -6.64
C ASP A 50 -6.01 -23.07 -6.02
N ALA A 51 -4.77 -23.05 -5.53
CA ALA A 51 -4.15 -24.23 -4.91
C ALA A 51 -4.89 -24.66 -3.63
N ILE A 52 -5.29 -23.71 -2.78
CA ILE A 52 -6.02 -24.00 -1.53
C ILE A 52 -7.43 -24.52 -1.84
N THR A 53 -8.11 -23.90 -2.82
CA THR A 53 -9.44 -24.35 -3.28
C THR A 53 -9.38 -25.78 -3.80
N MET A 54 -8.37 -26.11 -4.61
CA MET A 54 -8.16 -27.46 -5.13
C MET A 54 -7.85 -28.46 -4.01
N TRP A 55 -7.08 -28.06 -3.00
CA TRP A 55 -6.72 -28.90 -1.86
C TRP A 55 -7.93 -29.31 -1.01
N TYR A 56 -8.91 -28.43 -0.84
CA TYR A 56 -10.12 -28.68 -0.06
C TYR A 56 -11.34 -29.10 -0.90
N ALA A 57 -11.16 -29.37 -2.20
CA ALA A 57 -12.26 -29.63 -3.11
C ALA A 57 -13.17 -30.79 -2.67
N ASP A 58 -12.60 -31.83 -2.06
CA ASP A 58 -13.33 -33.03 -1.61
C ASP A 58 -13.97 -32.91 -0.22
N GLU A 59 -13.64 -31.87 0.55
CA GLU A 59 -14.06 -31.75 1.95
C GLU A 59 -15.22 -30.78 2.16
N ASP A 60 -15.27 -29.66 1.42
CA ASP A 60 -16.13 -28.53 1.81
C ASP A 60 -16.62 -27.66 0.63
N GLU A 61 -16.37 -28.05 -0.64
CA GLU A 61 -16.61 -27.23 -1.86
C GLU A 61 -16.11 -25.76 -1.77
N ARG A 62 -15.21 -25.50 -0.82
CA ARG A 62 -14.85 -24.15 -0.40
C ARG A 62 -13.99 -23.49 -1.47
N ARG A 63 -14.45 -22.34 -1.95
CA ARG A 63 -13.66 -21.45 -2.82
C ARG A 63 -12.95 -20.39 -1.99
N VAL A 64 -11.65 -20.26 -2.21
CA VAL A 64 -10.82 -19.20 -1.62
C VAL A 64 -10.68 -18.07 -2.62
N SER A 65 -10.86 -16.82 -2.19
CA SER A 65 -10.61 -15.64 -3.02
C SER A 65 -9.13 -15.24 -2.96
N PRO A 66 -8.54 -14.67 -4.03
CA PRO A 66 -7.24 -14.01 -3.93
C PRO A 66 -7.17 -12.94 -2.84
N ASP A 67 -8.31 -12.29 -2.54
CA ASP A 67 -8.42 -11.29 -1.47
C ASP A 67 -8.30 -11.91 -0.07
N ASP A 68 -8.42 -13.23 0.07
CA ASP A 68 -8.24 -13.94 1.35
C ASP A 68 -6.77 -14.36 1.56
N ILE A 69 -5.87 -14.07 0.63
CA ILE A 69 -4.46 -14.46 0.73
C ILE A 69 -3.61 -13.32 1.29
N ASP A 70 -2.86 -13.59 2.35
CA ASP A 70 -1.82 -12.71 2.88
C ASP A 70 -0.44 -13.20 2.42
N VAL A 71 0.24 -12.41 1.58
CA VAL A 71 1.50 -12.81 0.95
C VAL A 71 2.67 -12.20 1.70
N GLN A 72 3.51 -13.05 2.28
CA GLN A 72 4.81 -12.68 2.81
C GLN A 72 5.91 -13.05 1.81
N ALA A 73 6.48 -12.06 1.13
CA ALA A 73 7.70 -12.28 0.35
C ALA A 73 8.88 -12.48 1.30
N VAL A 74 9.61 -13.57 1.13
CA VAL A 74 10.83 -13.87 1.88
C VAL A 74 12.00 -13.30 1.09
N LEU A 75 12.64 -12.27 1.64
CA LEU A 75 13.73 -11.55 1.00
C LEU A 75 14.99 -11.61 1.88
N PRO A 76 16.20 -11.41 1.33
CA PRO A 76 17.40 -11.20 2.13
C PRO A 76 17.27 -9.96 3.02
N ASP A 77 17.81 -10.02 4.23
CA ASP A 77 17.71 -8.96 5.25
C ASP A 77 18.15 -7.59 4.72
N GLU A 78 19.22 -7.53 3.91
CA GLU A 78 19.71 -6.27 3.34
C GLU A 78 18.69 -5.64 2.38
N LEU A 79 17.98 -6.47 1.60
CA LEU A 79 16.94 -6.01 0.69
C LEU A 79 15.69 -5.57 1.45
N GLU A 80 15.29 -6.32 2.49
CA GLU A 80 14.19 -5.92 3.36
C GLU A 80 14.44 -4.55 3.98
N GLU A 81 15.65 -4.31 4.48
CA GLU A 81 16.01 -3.04 5.10
C GLU A 81 16.00 -1.87 4.11
N VAL A 82 16.52 -2.07 2.88
CA VAL A 82 16.46 -1.05 1.82
C VAL A 82 15.01 -0.71 1.47
N LEU A 83 14.15 -1.72 1.30
CA LEU A 83 12.73 -1.50 1.00
C LEU A 83 11.99 -0.83 2.17
N ARG A 84 12.28 -1.22 3.40
CA ARG A 84 11.71 -0.63 4.61
C ARG A 84 12.08 0.85 4.71
N ARG A 85 13.35 1.20 4.53
CA ARG A 85 13.81 2.60 4.50
C ARG A 85 13.10 3.40 3.41
N ALA A 86 13.02 2.86 2.19
CA ALA A 86 12.35 3.54 1.09
C ALA A 86 10.87 3.81 1.36
N ARG A 87 10.15 2.87 2.01
CA ARG A 87 8.76 3.06 2.43
C ARG A 87 8.64 4.15 3.50
N LEU A 88 9.48 4.10 4.54
CA LEU A 88 9.50 5.09 5.62
C LEU A 88 9.77 6.51 5.10
N GLU A 89 10.78 6.68 4.25
CA GLU A 89 11.09 8.00 3.69
C GLU A 89 9.98 8.52 2.77
N ARG A 90 9.27 7.63 2.08
CA ARG A 90 8.09 8.01 1.28
C ARG A 90 6.93 8.46 2.17
N GLU A 91 6.71 7.82 3.32
CA GLU A 91 5.72 8.25 4.30
C GLU A 91 6.08 9.63 4.87
N HIS A 92 7.35 9.82 5.26
CA HIS A 92 7.85 11.12 5.71
C HIS A 92 7.68 12.21 4.65
N ALA A 93 8.04 11.94 3.39
CA ALA A 93 7.86 12.87 2.29
C ALA A 93 6.39 13.22 2.06
N THR A 94 5.49 12.24 2.19
CA THR A 94 4.05 12.45 2.07
C THR A 94 3.51 13.34 3.19
N ALA A 95 3.92 13.07 4.43
CA ALA A 95 3.54 13.87 5.59
C ALA A 95 4.08 15.31 5.47
N ALA A 96 5.35 15.49 5.12
CA ALA A 96 5.96 16.79 4.92
C ALA A 96 5.29 17.58 3.79
N ALA A 97 4.93 16.92 2.68
CA ALA A 97 4.19 17.55 1.59
C ALA A 97 2.80 18.03 2.03
N ALA A 98 2.09 17.25 2.86
CA ALA A 98 0.81 17.65 3.42
C ALA A 98 0.94 18.87 4.34
N THR A 99 1.93 18.87 5.24
CA THR A 99 2.22 20.00 6.12
C THR A 99 2.60 21.26 5.33
N ALA A 100 3.47 21.12 4.32
CA ALA A 100 3.86 22.23 3.47
C ALA A 100 2.66 22.81 2.71
N ALA A 101 1.77 21.97 2.18
CA ALA A 101 0.56 22.42 1.49
C ALA A 101 -0.39 23.18 2.42
N ALA A 102 -0.55 22.73 3.68
CA ALA A 102 -1.35 23.42 4.68
C ALA A 102 -0.74 24.78 5.04
N ALA A 103 0.55 24.83 5.40
CA ALA A 103 1.24 26.07 5.73
C ALA A 103 1.22 27.08 4.56
N PHE A 104 1.36 26.60 3.33
CA PHE A 104 1.29 27.43 2.12
C PHE A 104 -0.12 28.04 1.95
N SER A 105 -1.16 27.22 2.14
CA SER A 105 -2.56 27.64 2.12
C SER A 105 -2.86 28.71 3.18
N ASP A 106 -2.35 28.52 4.40
CA ASP A 106 -2.52 29.46 5.50
C ASP A 106 -1.82 30.78 5.22
N ALA A 107 -0.61 30.74 4.65
CA ALA A 107 0.14 31.94 4.27
C ALA A 107 -0.57 32.73 3.16
N VAL A 108 -1.09 32.06 2.12
CA VAL A 108 -1.89 32.74 1.07
C VAL A 108 -3.11 33.42 1.70
N THR A 109 -3.81 32.72 2.60
CA THR A 109 -4.98 33.26 3.31
C THR A 109 -4.60 34.49 4.13
N ALA A 110 -3.52 34.42 4.92
CA ALA A 110 -3.04 35.52 5.74
C ALA A 110 -2.69 36.76 4.91
N VAL A 111 -2.00 36.59 3.78
CA VAL A 111 -1.68 37.69 2.85
C VAL A 111 -2.95 38.32 2.29
N THR A 112 -3.93 37.51 1.87
CA THR A 112 -5.19 38.04 1.33
C THR A 112 -6.06 38.72 2.40
N ASN A 113 -6.05 38.23 3.64
CA ASN A 113 -6.76 38.84 4.77
C ASN A 113 -6.15 40.18 5.19
N ALA A 114 -4.87 40.40 4.89
CA ALA A 114 -4.20 41.69 5.04
C ALA A 114 -4.53 42.69 3.90
N GLY A 115 -5.43 42.33 2.97
CA GLY A 115 -5.82 43.16 1.84
C GLY A 115 -4.86 43.13 0.64
N LEU A 116 -3.82 42.30 0.68
CA LEU A 116 -2.87 42.14 -0.41
C LEU A 116 -3.40 41.16 -1.46
N PRO A 117 -3.13 41.36 -2.76
CA PRO A 117 -3.59 40.46 -3.80
C PRO A 117 -2.84 39.11 -3.76
N THR A 118 -3.50 38.03 -4.19
CA THR A 118 -2.91 36.68 -4.28
C THR A 118 -1.64 36.62 -5.16
N ARG A 119 -1.46 37.57 -6.07
CA ARG A 119 -0.24 37.74 -6.85
C ARG A 119 0.97 38.03 -5.96
N ASP A 120 0.79 38.89 -4.96
CA ASP A 120 1.85 39.26 -4.03
C ASP A 120 2.14 38.10 -3.08
N ALA A 121 1.12 37.34 -2.68
CA ALA A 121 1.32 36.08 -1.94
C ALA A 121 2.24 35.12 -2.71
N GLY A 122 2.04 34.97 -4.02
CA GLY A 122 2.92 34.15 -4.86
C GLY A 122 4.37 34.64 -4.87
N HIS A 123 4.57 35.95 -5.01
CA HIS A 123 5.90 36.56 -4.98
C HIS A 123 6.59 36.39 -3.62
N LEU A 124 5.88 36.67 -2.52
CA LEU A 124 6.38 36.55 -1.14
C LEU A 124 6.73 35.10 -0.78
N LEU A 125 5.98 34.13 -1.29
CA LEU A 125 6.20 32.71 -1.05
C LEU A 125 7.14 32.04 -2.07
N GLY A 126 7.72 32.81 -3.00
CA GLY A 126 8.70 32.30 -3.96
C GLY A 126 8.13 31.34 -5.01
N VAL A 127 6.83 31.45 -5.34
CA VAL A 127 6.15 30.59 -6.31
C VAL A 127 5.49 31.39 -7.43
N SER A 128 4.99 30.69 -8.45
CA SER A 128 4.17 31.33 -9.47
C SER A 128 2.84 31.80 -8.90
N HIS A 129 2.30 32.89 -9.48
CA HIS A 129 0.97 33.38 -9.14
C HIS A 129 -0.12 32.32 -9.36
N GLN A 130 -0.02 31.51 -10.41
CA GLN A 130 -0.98 30.44 -10.72
C GLN A 130 -1.01 29.37 -9.62
N TYR A 131 0.14 29.02 -9.07
CA TYR A 131 0.22 28.07 -7.96
C TYR A 131 -0.42 28.65 -6.69
N ALA A 132 -0.09 29.90 -6.35
CA ALA A 132 -0.70 30.59 -5.21
C ALA A 132 -2.24 30.70 -5.33
N ALA A 133 -2.75 31.02 -6.53
CA ALA A 133 -4.17 31.07 -6.81
C ALA A 133 -4.86 29.71 -6.67
N LYS A 134 -4.25 28.64 -7.20
CA LYS A 134 -4.77 27.27 -7.09
C LYS A 134 -4.89 26.83 -5.62
N VAL A 135 -3.86 27.06 -4.82
CA VAL A 135 -3.86 26.64 -3.41
C VAL A 135 -4.82 27.49 -2.58
N GLY A 136 -4.86 28.81 -2.81
CA GLY A 136 -5.81 29.71 -2.14
C GLY A 136 -7.28 29.37 -2.43
N ALA A 137 -7.60 29.00 -3.69
CA ALA A 137 -8.95 28.58 -4.05
C ALA A 137 -9.37 27.28 -3.34
N ALA A 138 -8.46 26.31 -3.23
CA ALA A 138 -8.72 25.06 -2.51
C ALA A 138 -8.89 25.26 -0.99
N ALA A 139 -8.24 26.28 -0.41
CA ALA A 139 -8.39 26.65 1.00
C ALA A 139 -9.79 27.18 1.31
N LYS A 140 -10.26 28.12 0.47
CA LYS A 140 -11.58 28.74 0.60
C LYS A 140 -12.74 27.74 0.47
N ALA A 141 -12.54 26.64 -0.25
CA ALA A 141 -13.54 25.58 -0.39
C ALA A 141 -13.66 24.66 0.84
N ARG A 142 -12.73 24.74 1.81
CA ARG A 142 -12.73 23.94 3.05
C ARG A 142 -13.31 24.69 4.26
N THR A 143 -13.60 25.97 4.13
CA THR A 143 -14.18 26.85 5.18
C THR A 143 -15.63 27.13 4.87
#